data_AF-A0A929ZZ91-F1
#
_entry.id   AF-A0A929ZZ91-F1
#
_cell.length_a   1.000
_cell.length_b   1.000
_cell.length_c   1.000
_cell.angle_alpha   90.00
_cell.angle_beta   90.00
_cell.angle_gamma   90.00
#
_symmetry.space_group_name_H-M   'P 1'
#
loop_
_entity.id
_entity.type
_entity.pdbx_description
1 polymer ?
#
loop_
_entity_poly.entity_id
_entity_poly.type
_entity_poly.pdbx_seq_one_letter_code
_entity_poly.pdbx_strand_id
1 'polypeptide(L)'
;MNLLNQLKRKAIKLLSVMAAFILALVIPMGIKLLPVEASTVNLDTLEVGDTFSGKLGTSNTNPSTGVTNFTIDYIDGLLGSASGQIINQLSVQCLEPGHIGLTYKTAYESGSKTYYPYNATVTDVQPDGRVTLRIDVPRYLNPYTGEEATGWSAGLGTVPYQRCGATWVIQTAPRNITVNVTLDKSNGNPAMTQGNPACYAQDLSGAIYGVYSDAALTNELGRITTDANGHGELNGITVQRNAVLYTKELVAPRGFGLDAQVYSHMFTANGETYNIQSTDVPLNDPLTITLNKISADGTVVANPASLEGAEFTIKYYAGQYTFNDLPTAATRTWVIQTKLVGGRYFALMSDTYKVSGDPFYLDAGIPTLPLGTITVEETKAPTGYTLDNKVIDATNSPAPNIKDGVALFNIVDENSLARVIGGNEYTVVEGVVRGGLEIQKKDADTGANVGTATFQIVNKNNYDVVARDENGDVVATAAAGQTLPYTITTDANGYWKSNDAFLPAGDYELVEV
;
A
#
# COMPACT_ATOMS: atom_id res chain seq x y z
N MET A 1 47.09 -7.55 13.08
CA MET A 1 46.51 -8.10 11.83
C MET A 1 46.25 -6.92 10.89
N ASN A 2 46.95 -6.86 9.76
CA ASN A 2 47.25 -5.61 9.04
C ASN A 2 46.00 -5.04 8.31
N LEU A 3 45.72 -3.74 8.47
CA LEU A 3 44.61 -2.99 7.87
C LEU A 3 44.55 -3.16 6.33
N LEU A 4 45.72 -3.36 5.72
CA LEU A 4 45.90 -3.65 4.31
C LEU A 4 45.23 -4.96 3.86
N ASN A 5 45.19 -5.99 4.72
CA ASN A 5 44.54 -7.27 4.41
C ASN A 5 43.01 -7.16 4.53
N GLN A 6 42.49 -6.30 5.41
CA GLN A 6 41.06 -6.01 5.47
C GLN A 6 40.57 -5.22 4.24
N LEU A 7 41.35 -4.23 3.77
CA LEU A 7 41.04 -3.47 2.56
C LEU A 7 41.06 -4.35 1.29
N LYS A 8 42.02 -5.28 1.19
CA LYS A 8 42.09 -6.24 0.08
C LYS A 8 40.90 -7.21 0.06
N ARG A 9 40.45 -7.71 1.21
CA ARG A 9 39.25 -8.56 1.33
C ARG A 9 37.96 -7.81 0.92
N LYS A 10 37.84 -6.53 1.25
CA LYS A 10 36.73 -5.68 0.80
C LYS A 10 36.73 -5.46 -0.72
N ALA A 11 37.91 -5.28 -1.33
CA ALA A 11 38.03 -5.09 -2.79
C ALA A 11 37.66 -6.36 -3.59
N ILE A 12 38.04 -7.56 -3.13
CA ILE A 12 37.66 -8.83 -3.75
C ILE A 12 36.15 -9.10 -3.58
N LYS A 13 35.58 -8.79 -2.41
CA LYS A 13 34.12 -8.81 -2.19
C LYS A 13 33.37 -7.91 -3.20
N LEU A 14 33.88 -6.70 -3.48
CA LEU A 14 33.23 -5.79 -4.44
C LEU A 14 33.28 -6.30 -5.89
N LEU A 15 34.39 -6.92 -6.31
CA LEU A 15 34.53 -7.46 -7.67
C LEU A 15 33.79 -8.78 -7.89
N SER A 16 33.67 -9.63 -6.87
CA SER A 16 32.92 -10.90 -6.95
C SER A 16 31.40 -10.67 -7.03
N VAL A 17 30.89 -9.60 -6.40
CA VAL A 17 29.46 -9.28 -6.42
C VAL A 17 29.03 -8.60 -7.73
N MET A 18 29.95 -7.92 -8.45
CA MET A 18 29.66 -7.35 -9.78
C MET A 18 29.79 -8.34 -10.95
N ALA A 19 30.45 -9.49 -10.78
CA ALA A 19 30.69 -10.42 -11.88
C ALA A 19 29.49 -11.35 -12.22
N ALA A 20 28.37 -11.22 -11.52
CA ALA A 20 27.14 -11.94 -11.81
C ALA A 20 26.17 -11.19 -12.75
N PHE A 21 26.52 -9.98 -13.20
CA PHE A 21 25.78 -9.26 -14.25
C PHE A 21 26.76 -8.58 -15.21
N ILE A 22 26.54 -8.78 -16.52
CA ILE A 22 27.25 -8.20 -17.67
C ILE A 22 28.45 -9.03 -18.17
N LEU A 23 28.14 -9.84 -19.18
CA LEU A 23 29.10 -10.31 -20.18
C LEU A 23 29.48 -9.12 -21.09
N ALA A 24 30.77 -9.06 -21.45
CA ALA A 24 31.41 -8.24 -22.50
C ALA A 24 31.69 -6.75 -22.19
N LEU A 25 32.91 -6.44 -21.77
CA LEU A 25 33.84 -5.54 -22.49
C LEU A 25 35.23 -5.53 -21.84
N VAL A 26 36.24 -5.55 -22.70
CA VAL A 26 37.64 -5.87 -22.45
C VAL A 26 38.41 -4.63 -21.97
N ILE A 27 39.03 -4.69 -20.78
CA ILE A 27 40.25 -3.93 -20.44
C ILE A 27 41.17 -4.82 -19.60
N PRO A 28 42.40 -5.16 -20.04
CA PRO A 28 43.33 -5.92 -19.22
C PRO A 28 44.02 -5.00 -18.22
N MET A 29 43.48 -4.90 -17.00
CA MET A 29 44.21 -4.31 -15.87
C MET A 29 45.09 -5.40 -15.24
N GLY A 30 46.41 -5.29 -15.44
CA GLY A 30 47.40 -6.16 -14.82
C GLY A 30 47.52 -5.90 -13.31
N ILE A 31 46.58 -6.42 -12.52
CA ILE A 31 46.69 -6.47 -11.06
C ILE A 31 47.53 -7.70 -10.71
N LYS A 32 48.78 -7.48 -10.30
CA LYS A 32 49.56 -8.51 -9.59
C LYS A 32 48.90 -8.76 -8.23
N LEU A 33 48.09 -9.81 -8.14
CA LEU A 33 47.58 -10.35 -6.89
C LEU A 33 48.75 -10.99 -6.14
N LEU A 34 49.27 -10.31 -5.12
CA LEU A 34 50.13 -10.94 -4.12
C LEU A 34 49.26 -11.95 -3.33
N PRO A 35 49.73 -13.19 -3.09
CA PRO A 35 48.95 -14.19 -2.37
C PRO A 35 48.58 -13.67 -0.98
N VAL A 36 47.29 -13.66 -0.68
CA VAL A 36 46.79 -13.45 0.68
C VAL A 36 47.00 -14.76 1.41
N GLU A 37 47.95 -14.81 2.34
CA GLU A 37 48.03 -15.93 3.28
C GLU A 37 46.74 -15.94 4.11
N ALA A 38 45.93 -16.99 3.94
CA ALA A 38 44.74 -17.19 4.73
C ALA A 38 45.12 -17.74 6.11
N SER A 39 44.62 -17.08 7.16
CA SER A 39 44.63 -17.59 8.53
C SER A 39 43.62 -18.74 8.63
N THR A 40 44.06 -19.98 8.37
CA THR A 40 43.19 -21.17 8.23
C THR A 40 43.20 -22.04 9.48
N VAL A 41 42.53 -21.57 10.54
CA VAL A 41 42.39 -22.32 11.82
C VAL A 41 41.01 -22.96 12.00
N ASN A 42 39.99 -22.59 11.23
CA ASN A 42 38.63 -23.12 11.35
C ASN A 42 37.93 -23.27 9.99
N LEU A 43 37.47 -24.48 9.68
CA LEU A 43 36.72 -24.82 8.46
C LEU A 43 35.39 -24.06 8.33
N ASP A 44 34.76 -23.73 9.45
CA ASP A 44 33.51 -22.96 9.52
C ASP A 44 33.70 -21.47 9.19
N THR A 45 34.92 -21.06 8.83
CA THR A 45 35.24 -19.68 8.41
C THR A 45 35.83 -19.58 7.00
N LEU A 46 35.95 -20.69 6.29
CA LEU A 46 36.45 -20.72 4.91
C LEU A 46 35.58 -19.89 3.96
N GLU A 47 36.22 -19.10 3.12
CA GLU A 47 35.63 -18.32 2.03
C GLU A 47 36.28 -18.67 0.69
N VAL A 48 35.59 -18.37 -0.42
CA VAL A 48 36.13 -18.59 -1.78
C VAL A 48 37.46 -17.85 -1.96
N GLY A 49 38.47 -18.57 -2.44
CA GLY A 49 39.83 -18.09 -2.62
C GLY A 49 40.77 -18.35 -1.44
N ASP A 50 40.27 -18.79 -0.28
CA ASP A 50 41.15 -19.22 0.81
C ASP A 50 41.99 -20.43 0.39
N THR A 51 43.26 -20.43 0.82
CA THR A 51 44.22 -21.51 0.55
C THR A 51 44.82 -22.05 1.84
N PHE A 52 45.07 -23.35 1.87
CA PHE A 52 45.77 -24.02 2.97
C PHE A 52 46.49 -25.27 2.44
N SER A 53 47.42 -25.81 3.22
CA SER A 53 48.23 -26.96 2.83
C SER A 53 48.33 -27.99 3.95
N GLY A 54 48.82 -29.16 3.59
CA GLY A 54 49.07 -30.27 4.51
C GLY A 54 49.74 -31.42 3.76
N LYS A 55 49.61 -32.63 4.30
CA LYS A 55 50.13 -33.86 3.73
C LYS A 55 49.01 -34.89 3.60
N LEU A 56 48.98 -35.54 2.45
CA LEU A 56 48.17 -36.73 2.18
C LEU A 56 49.07 -37.95 2.29
N GLY A 57 48.63 -38.96 3.03
CA GLY A 57 49.31 -40.24 3.11
C GLY A 57 48.58 -41.32 2.33
N THR A 58 49.34 -42.23 1.75
CA THR A 58 48.84 -43.44 1.11
C THR A 58 49.72 -44.63 1.49
N SER A 59 49.08 -45.73 1.89
CA SER A 59 49.72 -47.04 2.13
C SER A 59 49.50 -48.03 0.98
N ASN A 60 48.66 -47.68 0.00
CA ASN A 60 48.30 -48.58 -1.10
C ASN A 60 48.38 -47.89 -2.46
N THR A 61 49.38 -48.30 -3.23
CA THR A 61 49.55 -47.87 -4.62
C THR A 61 49.84 -49.10 -5.45
N ASN A 62 48.89 -49.50 -6.29
CA ASN A 62 49.09 -50.60 -7.23
C ASN A 62 50.10 -50.15 -8.30
N PRO A 63 51.27 -50.81 -8.44
CA PRO A 63 52.33 -50.37 -9.35
C PRO A 63 52.04 -50.63 -10.83
N SER A 64 50.89 -51.23 -11.15
CA SER A 64 50.46 -51.54 -12.53
C SER A 64 50.34 -50.28 -13.39
N THR A 65 50.69 -50.42 -14.67
CA THR A 65 50.76 -49.34 -15.66
C THR A 65 49.42 -48.64 -15.98
N GLY A 66 48.29 -49.17 -15.49
CA GLY A 66 46.94 -48.62 -15.71
C GLY A 66 46.33 -47.89 -14.50
N VAL A 67 47.06 -47.73 -13.40
CA VAL A 67 46.55 -47.00 -12.21
C VAL A 67 46.85 -45.51 -12.39
N THR A 68 45.83 -44.68 -12.21
CA THR A 68 45.91 -43.22 -12.40
C THR A 68 45.37 -42.43 -11.20
N ASN A 69 45.09 -43.11 -10.08
CA ASN A 69 44.65 -42.50 -8.84
C ASN A 69 45.42 -43.02 -7.61
N PHE A 70 45.53 -42.17 -6.59
CA PHE A 70 46.04 -42.52 -5.27
C PHE A 70 44.89 -42.56 -4.29
N THR A 71 44.71 -43.69 -3.59
CA THR A 71 43.77 -43.74 -2.46
C THR A 71 44.45 -43.14 -1.24
N ILE A 72 43.77 -42.20 -0.58
CA ILE A 72 44.28 -41.48 0.58
C ILE A 72 43.76 -42.14 1.84
N ASP A 73 44.66 -42.47 2.76
CA ASP A 73 44.37 -43.13 4.03
C ASP A 73 45.01 -42.42 5.24
N TYR A 74 45.52 -41.21 5.02
CA TYR A 74 45.97 -40.28 6.04
C TYR A 74 45.88 -38.85 5.51
N ILE A 75 45.46 -37.90 6.34
CA ILE A 75 45.38 -36.48 6.02
C ILE A 75 45.82 -35.72 7.27
N ASP A 76 46.69 -34.72 7.13
CA ASP A 76 47.03 -33.78 8.19
C ASP A 76 46.64 -32.33 7.83
N GLY A 77 47.09 -31.37 8.64
CA GLY A 77 46.72 -29.97 8.49
C GLY A 77 45.24 -29.72 8.80
N LEU A 78 44.67 -28.66 8.23
CA LEU A 78 43.28 -28.26 8.50
C LEU A 78 42.25 -29.32 8.06
N LEU A 79 42.55 -30.14 7.04
CA LEU A 79 41.66 -31.23 6.63
C LEU A 79 41.81 -32.49 7.51
N GLY A 80 42.95 -32.67 8.17
CA GLY A 80 43.17 -33.81 9.05
C GLY A 80 42.18 -33.84 10.22
N SER A 81 41.91 -32.68 10.82
CA SER A 81 40.93 -32.54 11.91
C SER A 81 39.47 -32.71 11.48
N ALA A 82 39.21 -32.80 10.17
CA ALA A 82 37.87 -32.91 9.59
C ALA A 82 37.75 -33.98 8.51
N SER A 83 38.62 -34.99 8.56
CA SER A 83 38.59 -36.11 7.61
C SER A 83 37.22 -36.80 7.54
N GLY A 84 36.48 -36.84 8.66
CA GLY A 84 35.11 -37.37 8.73
C GLY A 84 34.01 -36.46 8.14
N GLN A 85 34.33 -35.23 7.74
CA GLN A 85 33.41 -34.28 7.10
C GLN A 85 33.52 -34.29 5.57
N ILE A 86 34.46 -35.06 5.00
CA ILE A 86 34.66 -35.17 3.55
C ILE A 86 33.57 -36.09 2.97
N ILE A 87 32.80 -35.57 2.01
CA ILE A 87 31.59 -36.23 1.50
C ILE A 87 31.91 -37.24 0.36
N ASN A 88 33.08 -37.10 -0.29
CA ASN A 88 33.47 -37.87 -1.48
C ASN A 88 34.61 -38.87 -1.20
N GLN A 89 34.89 -39.75 -2.16
CA GLN A 89 36.00 -40.70 -2.11
C GLN A 89 37.35 -39.98 -1.94
N LEU A 90 38.10 -40.38 -0.90
CA LEU A 90 39.44 -39.87 -0.59
C LEU A 90 40.45 -40.41 -1.60
N SER A 91 40.48 -39.80 -2.79
CA SER A 91 41.49 -40.09 -3.80
C SER A 91 41.91 -38.82 -4.55
N VAL A 92 43.12 -38.86 -5.10
CA VAL A 92 43.62 -37.86 -6.06
C VAL A 92 43.95 -38.54 -7.37
N GLN A 93 43.72 -37.87 -8.50
CA GLN A 93 44.00 -38.37 -9.84
C GLN A 93 45.26 -37.72 -10.41
N CYS A 94 46.08 -38.48 -11.10
CA CYS A 94 47.20 -37.95 -11.87
C CYS A 94 46.66 -37.03 -12.98
N LEU A 95 47.14 -35.79 -13.00
CA LEU A 95 46.73 -34.78 -13.99
C LEU A 95 47.69 -34.72 -15.19
N GLU A 96 48.85 -35.36 -15.07
CA GLU A 96 49.86 -35.44 -16.13
C GLU A 96 49.79 -36.82 -16.82
N PRO A 97 50.05 -36.90 -18.14
CA PRO A 97 50.22 -38.18 -18.83
C PRO A 97 51.42 -38.96 -18.27
N GLY A 98 51.29 -40.28 -18.09
CA GLY A 98 52.37 -41.15 -17.60
C GLY A 98 51.89 -42.20 -16.60
N HIS A 99 52.83 -42.77 -15.82
CA HIS A 99 52.58 -43.90 -14.92
C HIS A 99 52.85 -43.53 -13.47
N ILE A 100 52.07 -44.10 -12.55
CA ILE A 100 52.26 -43.89 -11.12
C ILE A 100 53.59 -44.49 -10.68
N GLY A 101 54.50 -43.62 -10.22
CA GLY A 101 55.70 -44.03 -9.51
C GLY A 101 55.39 -44.27 -8.03
N LEU A 102 55.74 -45.44 -7.52
CA LEU A 102 55.76 -45.70 -6.08
C LEU A 102 57.05 -45.16 -5.46
N THR A 103 57.02 -44.69 -4.21
CA THR A 103 58.28 -44.48 -3.49
C THR A 103 58.93 -45.81 -3.19
N TYR A 104 60.25 -45.79 -3.00
CA TYR A 104 61.00 -46.96 -2.57
C TYR A 104 60.39 -47.59 -1.31
N LYS A 105 59.81 -46.79 -0.41
CA LYS A 105 59.10 -47.27 0.79
C LYS A 105 57.80 -47.99 0.46
N THR A 106 56.91 -47.40 -0.32
CA THR A 106 55.63 -48.06 -0.66
C THR A 106 55.80 -49.22 -1.66
N ALA A 107 56.90 -49.26 -2.41
CA ALA A 107 57.23 -50.32 -3.35
C ALA A 107 57.81 -51.58 -2.69
N TYR A 108 58.58 -51.44 -1.61
CA TYR A 108 59.39 -52.55 -1.05
C TYR A 108 59.18 -52.80 0.46
N GLU A 109 58.51 -51.90 1.19
CA GLU A 109 58.18 -52.07 2.60
C GLU A 109 56.66 -52.16 2.79
N SER A 110 56.14 -53.39 2.87
CA SER A 110 54.70 -53.62 3.07
C SER A 110 54.22 -52.95 4.37
N GLY A 111 53.27 -52.02 4.26
CA GLY A 111 52.71 -51.26 5.38
C GLY A 111 53.34 -49.87 5.60
N SER A 112 54.41 -49.50 4.90
CA SER A 112 55.01 -48.16 4.99
C SER A 112 54.19 -47.12 4.22
N LYS A 113 53.85 -46.00 4.88
CA LYS A 113 53.13 -44.86 4.27
C LYS A 113 54.10 -43.87 3.61
N THR A 114 53.71 -43.39 2.43
CA THR A 114 54.31 -42.18 1.84
C THR A 114 53.43 -40.98 2.10
N TYR A 115 54.04 -39.84 2.41
CA TYR A 115 53.35 -38.57 2.61
C TYR A 115 53.69 -37.59 1.48
N TYR A 116 52.65 -37.08 0.83
CA TYR A 116 52.74 -36.11 -0.26
C TYR A 116 52.21 -34.76 0.22
N PRO A 117 52.93 -33.64 0.01
CA PRO A 117 52.38 -32.33 0.29
C PRO A 117 51.18 -32.05 -0.63
N TYR A 118 50.17 -31.35 -0.13
CA TYR A 118 49.06 -30.84 -0.94
C TYR A 118 48.81 -29.37 -0.67
N ASN A 119 48.27 -28.68 -1.67
CA ASN A 119 47.68 -27.34 -1.55
C ASN A 119 46.18 -27.45 -1.87
N ALA A 120 45.34 -26.92 -1.00
CA ALA A 120 43.92 -26.78 -1.23
C ALA A 120 43.56 -25.33 -1.52
N THR A 121 42.59 -25.13 -2.40
CA THR A 121 41.98 -23.83 -2.68
C THR A 121 40.47 -23.97 -2.59
N VAL A 122 39.82 -23.11 -1.81
CA VAL A 122 38.36 -23.06 -1.73
C VAL A 122 37.80 -22.45 -3.01
N THR A 123 36.95 -23.19 -3.72
CA THR A 123 36.37 -22.76 -4.99
C THR A 123 34.89 -22.42 -4.90
N ASP A 124 34.17 -22.94 -3.91
CA ASP A 124 32.75 -22.66 -3.67
C ASP A 124 32.42 -22.83 -2.18
N VAL A 125 31.51 -21.99 -1.66
CA VAL A 125 30.99 -22.05 -0.29
C VAL A 125 29.49 -21.80 -0.32
N GLN A 126 28.72 -22.82 0.02
CA GLN A 126 27.26 -22.79 0.01
C GLN A 126 26.68 -22.41 1.37
N PRO A 127 25.46 -21.83 1.41
CA PRO A 127 24.81 -21.44 2.67
C PRO A 127 24.59 -22.59 3.66
N ASP A 128 24.39 -23.81 3.16
CA ASP A 128 24.21 -25.02 3.98
C ASP A 128 25.52 -25.55 4.60
N GLY A 129 26.66 -24.91 4.31
CA GLY A 129 27.97 -25.29 4.81
C GLY A 129 28.75 -26.24 3.88
N ARG A 130 28.25 -26.55 2.68
CA ARG A 130 29.06 -27.28 1.69
C ARG A 130 30.18 -26.40 1.18
N VAL A 131 31.41 -26.91 1.25
CA VAL A 131 32.60 -26.22 0.74
C VAL A 131 33.27 -27.10 -0.31
N THR A 132 33.45 -26.56 -1.51
CA THR A 132 34.18 -27.23 -2.58
C THR A 132 35.63 -26.79 -2.58
N LEU A 133 36.53 -27.76 -2.59
CA LEU A 133 37.97 -27.59 -2.54
C LEU A 133 38.60 -28.15 -3.81
N ARG A 134 39.50 -27.37 -4.42
CA ARG A 134 40.46 -27.88 -5.39
C ARG A 134 41.71 -28.33 -4.66
N ILE A 135 42.01 -29.62 -4.71
CA ILE A 135 43.23 -30.21 -4.16
C ILE A 135 44.27 -30.33 -5.26
N ASP A 136 45.46 -29.84 -4.98
CA ASP A 136 46.64 -29.90 -5.83
C ASP A 136 47.78 -30.60 -5.09
N VAL A 137 48.26 -31.70 -5.64
CA VAL A 137 49.41 -32.45 -5.13
C VAL A 137 50.55 -32.26 -6.14
N PRO A 138 51.53 -31.38 -5.86
CA PRO A 138 52.65 -31.15 -6.76
C PRO A 138 53.50 -32.42 -6.92
N ARG A 139 54.38 -32.42 -7.94
CA ARG A 139 55.35 -33.50 -8.11
C ARG A 139 56.17 -33.69 -6.83
N TYR A 140 56.37 -34.94 -6.44
CA TYR A 140 57.10 -35.26 -5.23
C TYR A 140 58.56 -34.87 -5.38
N LEU A 141 59.03 -34.01 -4.48
CA LEU A 141 60.45 -33.64 -4.38
C LEU A 141 61.13 -34.51 -3.33
N ASN A 142 62.35 -34.91 -3.60
CA ASN A 142 63.15 -35.64 -2.63
C ASN A 142 63.43 -34.70 -1.43
N PRO A 143 63.03 -35.07 -0.20
CA PRO A 143 63.17 -34.19 0.96
C PRO A 143 64.63 -33.89 1.34
N TYR A 144 65.60 -34.65 0.83
CA TYR A 144 67.03 -34.48 1.12
C TYR A 144 67.77 -33.68 0.05
N THR A 145 67.33 -33.73 -1.22
CA THR A 145 68.02 -33.07 -2.34
C THR A 145 67.24 -31.89 -2.92
N GLY A 146 65.93 -31.81 -2.66
CA GLY A 146 65.05 -30.79 -3.23
C GLY A 146 64.76 -30.97 -4.73
N GLU A 147 65.36 -31.97 -5.36
CA GLU A 147 65.15 -32.29 -6.78
C GLU A 147 63.89 -33.15 -6.97
N GLU A 148 63.35 -33.16 -8.20
CA GLU A 148 62.25 -34.06 -8.56
C GLU A 148 62.65 -35.51 -8.27
N ALA A 149 61.87 -36.15 -7.39
CA ALA A 149 62.10 -37.55 -7.10
C ALA A 149 61.61 -38.40 -8.28
N THR A 150 62.12 -39.62 -8.36
CA THR A 150 61.58 -40.64 -9.26
C THR A 150 60.94 -41.76 -8.43
N GLY A 151 59.88 -42.34 -8.97
CA GLY A 151 59.22 -43.51 -8.42
C GLY A 151 59.41 -44.73 -9.31
N TRP A 152 58.81 -45.85 -8.91
CA TRP A 152 58.92 -47.11 -9.63
C TRP A 152 57.54 -47.62 -10.09
N SER A 153 57.46 -48.12 -11.33
CA SER A 153 56.25 -48.76 -11.90
C SER A 153 56.55 -50.19 -12.37
N ALA A 154 55.63 -51.11 -12.07
CA ALA A 154 55.71 -52.51 -12.49
C ALA A 154 55.49 -52.62 -14.00
N GLY A 155 56.59 -52.76 -14.73
CA GLY A 155 56.61 -52.87 -16.20
C GLY A 155 57.48 -51.82 -16.89
N LEU A 156 57.80 -50.71 -16.22
CA LEU A 156 58.55 -49.58 -16.82
C LEU A 156 59.79 -49.16 -16.03
N GLY A 157 59.96 -49.65 -14.80
CA GLY A 157 61.09 -49.28 -13.96
C GLY A 157 60.93 -47.88 -13.39
N THR A 158 61.99 -47.06 -13.49
CA THR A 158 62.03 -45.70 -12.92
C THR A 158 61.18 -44.73 -13.75
N VAL A 159 60.20 -44.08 -13.11
CA VAL A 159 59.29 -43.11 -13.72
C VAL A 159 59.26 -41.82 -12.88
N PRO A 160 59.01 -40.63 -13.47
CA PRO A 160 58.86 -39.40 -12.70
C PRO A 160 57.57 -39.44 -11.83
N TYR A 161 57.57 -38.76 -10.68
CA TYR A 161 56.31 -38.50 -9.99
C TYR A 161 55.46 -37.50 -10.77
N GLN A 162 54.15 -37.75 -10.78
CA GLN A 162 53.19 -36.92 -11.48
C GLN A 162 52.52 -35.95 -10.53
N ARG A 163 52.21 -34.75 -11.04
CA ARG A 163 51.27 -33.86 -10.37
C ARG A 163 49.89 -34.49 -10.35
N CYS A 164 49.25 -34.50 -9.19
CA CYS A 164 47.91 -35.02 -9.01
C CYS A 164 46.96 -33.93 -8.50
N GLY A 165 45.66 -34.18 -8.59
CA GLY A 165 44.66 -33.30 -8.02
C GLY A 165 43.31 -33.95 -7.89
N ALA A 166 42.40 -33.24 -7.22
CA ALA A 166 41.03 -33.67 -7.04
C ALA A 166 40.12 -32.47 -6.75
N THR A 167 38.82 -32.69 -6.89
CA THR A 167 37.79 -31.82 -6.33
C THR A 167 37.17 -32.54 -5.14
N TRP A 168 37.37 -31.99 -3.95
CA TRP A 168 36.80 -32.52 -2.71
C TRP A 168 35.67 -31.62 -2.23
N VAL A 169 34.68 -32.21 -1.58
CA VAL A 169 33.60 -31.48 -0.92
C VAL A 169 33.62 -31.85 0.54
N ILE A 170 33.59 -30.84 1.41
CA ILE A 170 33.47 -31.01 2.85
C ILE A 170 32.16 -30.41 3.34
N GLN A 171 31.61 -31.00 4.40
CA GLN A 171 30.44 -30.47 5.12
C GLN A 171 30.91 -29.72 6.37
N THR A 172 30.80 -28.39 6.34
CA THR A 172 31.05 -27.52 7.50
C THR A 172 29.73 -27.14 8.17
N ALA A 173 29.79 -26.31 9.22
CA ALA A 173 28.61 -25.66 9.75
C ALA A 173 27.95 -24.75 8.69
N PRO A 174 26.60 -24.60 8.72
CA PRO A 174 25.89 -23.65 7.86
C PRO A 174 26.40 -22.22 8.03
N ARG A 175 26.35 -21.45 6.95
CA ARG A 175 26.79 -20.06 6.92
C ARG A 175 25.67 -19.15 7.43
N ASN A 176 25.47 -19.13 8.74
CA ASN A 176 24.49 -18.25 9.36
C ASN A 176 25.01 -16.81 9.42
N ILE A 177 24.12 -15.86 9.21
CA ILE A 177 24.31 -14.43 9.38
C ILE A 177 23.20 -13.89 10.27
N THR A 178 23.53 -12.89 11.06
CA THR A 178 22.57 -12.11 11.83
C THR A 178 22.26 -10.83 11.06
N VAL A 179 20.99 -10.51 10.86
CA VAL A 179 20.52 -9.38 10.04
C VAL A 179 19.42 -8.60 10.73
N ASN A 180 19.14 -7.41 10.23
CA ASN A 180 18.15 -6.49 10.78
C ASN A 180 17.17 -6.05 9.69
N VAL A 181 15.90 -5.87 10.06
CA VAL A 181 14.90 -5.23 9.21
C VAL A 181 14.36 -4.01 9.96
N THR A 182 14.46 -2.85 9.33
CA THR A 182 13.90 -1.59 9.83
C THR A 182 12.80 -1.12 8.89
N LEU A 183 11.91 -0.28 9.39
CA LEU A 183 10.73 0.21 8.70
C LEU A 183 10.53 1.68 9.03
N ASP A 184 10.36 2.51 8.00
CA ASP A 184 9.85 3.87 8.15
C ASP A 184 8.54 3.99 7.36
N LYS A 185 7.54 4.55 8.02
CA LYS A 185 6.20 4.72 7.47
C LYS A 185 5.93 6.18 7.15
N SER A 186 5.19 6.40 6.07
CA SER A 186 4.83 7.72 5.57
C SER A 186 3.35 7.80 5.24
N ASN A 187 2.78 9.00 5.34
CA ASN A 187 1.39 9.27 5.01
C ASN A 187 1.30 9.76 3.56
N GLY A 188 0.57 9.02 2.72
CA GLY A 188 0.41 9.33 1.29
C GLY A 188 -0.44 10.58 1.00
N ASN A 189 -1.27 11.03 1.95
CA ASN A 189 -2.07 12.26 1.80
C ASN A 189 -2.25 12.99 3.14
N PRO A 190 -1.21 13.71 3.64
CA PRO A 190 -1.26 14.37 4.95
C PRO A 190 -2.36 15.42 5.10
N ALA A 191 -2.83 16.02 4.01
CA ALA A 191 -3.89 17.02 4.04
C ALA A 191 -5.24 16.41 4.50
N MET A 192 -5.48 15.12 4.27
CA MET A 192 -6.69 14.42 4.72
C MET A 192 -6.72 14.18 6.23
N THR A 193 -5.56 13.97 6.84
CA THR A 193 -5.45 13.58 8.25
C THR A 193 -5.19 14.75 9.18
N GLN A 194 -4.72 15.88 8.64
CA GLN A 194 -4.33 17.06 9.39
C GLN A 194 -5.46 17.56 10.28
N GLY A 195 -5.17 17.70 11.59
CA GLY A 195 -6.13 18.20 12.57
C GLY A 195 -7.22 17.19 12.96
N ASN A 196 -7.08 15.91 12.59
CA ASN A 196 -8.04 14.86 12.90
C ASN A 196 -7.41 13.66 13.64
N PRO A 197 -6.84 13.86 14.84
CA PRO A 197 -6.25 12.78 15.64
C PRO A 197 -7.30 11.76 16.12
N ALA A 198 -8.56 12.18 16.24
CA ALA A 198 -9.66 11.31 16.65
C ALA A 198 -9.95 10.20 15.62
N CYS A 199 -9.75 10.46 14.32
CA CYS A 199 -9.98 9.45 13.27
C CYS A 199 -8.68 8.84 12.73
N TYR A 200 -7.55 9.56 12.75
CA TYR A 200 -6.28 9.08 12.18
C TYR A 200 -5.14 9.04 13.20
N ALA A 201 -4.31 8.00 13.15
CA ALA A 201 -3.01 7.95 13.82
C ALA A 201 -2.04 8.96 13.16
N GLN A 202 -1.78 10.08 13.84
CA GLN A 202 -1.02 11.20 13.26
C GLN A 202 0.47 10.89 13.07
N ASP A 203 1.02 10.03 13.92
CA ASP A 203 2.41 9.60 13.93
C ASP A 203 2.63 8.25 13.24
N LEU A 204 1.56 7.66 12.66
CA LEU A 204 1.58 6.34 12.03
C LEU A 204 2.04 5.21 12.96
N SER A 205 1.91 5.41 14.28
CA SER A 205 2.19 4.38 15.26
C SER A 205 1.16 3.24 15.22
N GLY A 206 1.58 2.05 15.63
CA GLY A 206 0.71 0.89 15.76
C GLY A 206 0.49 0.08 14.49
N ALA A 207 1.15 0.40 13.38
CA ALA A 207 1.23 -0.52 12.24
C ALA A 207 1.96 -1.79 12.66
N ILE A 208 1.53 -2.95 12.18
CA ILE A 208 2.17 -4.25 12.48
C ILE A 208 2.55 -4.93 11.19
N TYR A 209 3.83 -5.26 11.05
CA TYR A 209 4.37 -6.04 9.94
C TYR A 209 4.85 -7.39 10.41
N GLY A 210 4.57 -8.45 9.65
CA GLY A 210 5.19 -9.75 9.83
C GLY A 210 6.42 -9.88 8.93
N VAL A 211 7.50 -10.45 9.46
CA VAL A 211 8.72 -10.80 8.72
C VAL A 211 8.78 -12.32 8.58
N TYR A 212 8.98 -12.82 7.37
CA TYR A 212 8.87 -14.24 7.01
C TYR A 212 10.10 -14.73 6.26
N SER A 213 10.43 -16.02 6.42
CA SER A 213 11.53 -16.66 5.67
C SER A 213 11.13 -17.23 4.31
N ASP A 214 9.84 -17.17 3.96
CA ASP A 214 9.32 -17.73 2.71
C ASP A 214 8.30 -16.81 2.03
N ALA A 215 8.26 -16.88 0.70
CA ALA A 215 7.38 -16.06 -0.13
C ALA A 215 5.89 -16.35 0.09
N ALA A 216 5.54 -17.53 0.62
CA ALA A 216 4.16 -17.88 0.93
C ALA A 216 3.67 -17.27 2.25
N LEU A 217 4.55 -16.58 3.00
CA LEU A 217 4.26 -15.91 4.26
C LEU A 217 3.74 -16.89 5.33
N THR A 218 4.34 -18.07 5.39
CA THR A 218 3.90 -19.15 6.30
C THR A 218 4.82 -19.36 7.50
N ASN A 219 6.12 -19.04 7.38
CA ASN A 219 7.11 -19.17 8.44
C ASN A 219 7.50 -17.77 8.97
N GLU A 220 6.76 -17.31 9.97
CA GLU A 220 6.98 -16.01 10.62
C GLU A 220 8.23 -16.05 11.51
N LEU A 221 9.16 -15.12 11.29
CA LEU A 221 10.39 -14.92 12.07
C LEU A 221 10.21 -13.90 13.20
N GLY A 222 9.23 -13.01 13.07
CA GLY A 222 8.90 -11.99 14.05
C GLY A 222 8.05 -10.88 13.48
N ARG A 223 7.77 -9.87 14.32
CA ARG A 223 6.96 -8.71 13.95
C ARG A 223 7.68 -7.41 14.23
N ILE A 224 7.37 -6.42 13.40
CA ILE A 224 7.75 -5.02 13.58
C ILE A 224 6.49 -4.24 13.93
N THR A 225 6.56 -3.38 14.94
CA THR A 225 5.49 -2.43 15.26
C THR A 225 6.04 -1.01 15.19
N THR A 226 5.34 -0.13 14.49
CA THR A 226 5.77 1.28 14.37
C THR A 226 5.52 2.06 15.67
N ASP A 227 6.51 2.87 16.04
CA ASP A 227 6.51 3.77 17.19
C ASP A 227 5.90 5.14 16.84
N ALA A 228 6.00 6.09 17.77
CA ALA A 228 5.50 7.47 17.63
C ALA A 228 6.28 8.32 16.60
N ASN A 229 7.25 7.76 15.90
CA ASN A 229 7.92 8.38 14.75
C ASN A 229 7.59 7.66 13.44
N GLY A 230 6.64 6.71 13.46
CA GLY A 230 6.37 5.84 12.32
C GLY A 230 7.51 4.87 12.02
N HIS A 231 8.43 4.67 12.96
CA HIS A 231 9.61 3.83 12.81
C HIS A 231 9.43 2.50 13.55
N GLY A 232 9.95 1.41 13.00
CA GLY A 232 9.99 0.12 13.69
C GLY A 232 11.18 -0.71 13.26
N GLU A 233 11.60 -1.64 14.13
CA GLU A 233 12.74 -2.51 13.85
C GLU A 233 12.55 -3.93 14.40
N LEU A 234 13.11 -4.90 13.68
CA LEU A 234 13.35 -6.26 14.12
C LEU A 234 14.82 -6.59 13.89
N ASN A 235 15.59 -6.53 14.97
CA ASN A 235 17.03 -6.73 14.96
C ASN A 235 17.41 -8.16 15.36
N GLY A 236 18.57 -8.62 14.92
CA GLY A 236 19.15 -9.87 15.40
C GLY A 236 18.59 -11.15 14.77
N ILE A 237 17.96 -11.05 13.60
CA ILE A 237 17.36 -12.19 12.90
C ILE A 237 18.48 -13.09 12.39
N THR A 238 18.51 -14.36 12.82
CA THR A 238 19.54 -15.31 12.38
C THR A 238 19.03 -16.16 11.22
N VAL A 239 19.69 -16.05 10.08
CA VAL A 239 19.30 -16.71 8.82
C VAL A 239 20.53 -17.26 8.09
N GLN A 240 20.33 -18.20 7.16
CA GLN A 240 21.41 -18.62 6.29
C GLN A 240 21.81 -17.48 5.34
N ARG A 241 23.09 -17.41 4.98
CA ARG A 241 23.60 -16.48 3.97
C ARG A 241 22.81 -16.64 2.67
N ASN A 242 22.48 -15.54 2.01
CA ASN A 242 21.63 -15.47 0.81
C ASN A 242 20.16 -15.84 1.05
N ALA A 243 19.70 -15.93 2.31
CA ALA A 243 18.27 -16.03 2.59
C ALA A 243 17.54 -14.76 2.13
N VAL A 244 16.34 -14.95 1.61
CA VAL A 244 15.41 -13.86 1.27
C VAL A 244 14.37 -13.76 2.37
N LEU A 245 14.22 -12.58 2.95
CA LEU A 245 13.14 -12.30 3.90
C LEU A 245 12.03 -11.53 3.21
N TYR A 246 10.80 -11.80 3.62
CA TYR A 246 9.58 -11.19 3.10
C TYR A 246 8.89 -10.46 4.24
N THR A 247 8.54 -9.19 4.05
CA THR A 247 7.90 -8.37 5.07
C THR A 247 6.60 -7.82 4.52
N LYS A 248 5.50 -8.00 5.25
CA LYS A 248 4.15 -7.59 4.83
C LYS A 248 3.42 -6.91 5.97
N GLU A 249 2.69 -5.85 5.67
CA GLU A 249 1.79 -5.23 6.63
C GLU A 249 0.60 -6.17 6.94
N LEU A 250 0.29 -6.29 8.23
CA LEU A 250 -0.79 -7.10 8.76
C LEU A 250 -1.89 -6.22 9.38
N VAL A 251 -1.49 -5.08 9.95
CA VAL A 251 -2.38 -4.10 10.57
C VAL A 251 -1.88 -2.72 10.19
N ALA A 252 -2.74 -1.92 9.55
CA ALA A 252 -2.47 -0.51 9.26
C ALA A 252 -2.62 0.35 10.52
N PRO A 253 -1.97 1.52 10.60
CA PRO A 253 -2.30 2.54 11.59
C PRO A 253 -3.79 2.89 11.51
N ARG A 254 -4.38 3.27 12.65
CA ARG A 254 -5.79 3.65 12.72
C ARG A 254 -6.13 4.74 11.69
N GLY A 255 -7.18 4.54 10.90
CA GLY A 255 -7.63 5.45 9.86
C GLY A 255 -6.88 5.33 8.53
N PHE A 256 -6.03 4.33 8.35
CA PHE A 256 -5.28 4.10 7.10
C PHE A 256 -5.65 2.76 6.46
N GLY A 257 -5.55 2.73 5.13
CA GLY A 257 -5.70 1.49 4.35
C GLY A 257 -4.44 0.64 4.44
N LEU A 258 -4.62 -0.68 4.44
CA LEU A 258 -3.51 -1.65 4.47
C LEU A 258 -2.64 -1.55 3.22
N ASP A 259 -1.33 -1.44 3.40
CA ASP A 259 -0.34 -1.60 2.35
C ASP A 259 -0.29 -3.07 1.91
N ALA A 260 -0.78 -3.33 0.69
CA ALA A 260 -0.81 -4.68 0.13
C ALA A 260 0.57 -5.17 -0.34
N GLN A 261 1.59 -4.30 -0.40
CA GLN A 261 2.92 -4.64 -0.89
C GLN A 261 3.62 -5.65 0.04
N VAL A 262 4.24 -6.67 -0.56
CA VAL A 262 5.19 -7.54 0.11
C VAL A 262 6.60 -7.07 -0.24
N TYR A 263 7.34 -6.61 0.76
CA TYR A 263 8.74 -6.21 0.62
C TYR A 263 9.63 -7.45 0.71
N SER A 264 10.66 -7.55 -0.13
CA SER A 264 11.59 -8.67 -0.07
C SER A 264 13.02 -8.22 -0.23
N HIS A 265 13.93 -8.79 0.55
CA HIS A 265 15.36 -8.50 0.46
C HIS A 265 16.20 -9.75 0.71
N MET A 266 17.26 -9.93 -0.10
CA MET A 266 18.23 -11.01 0.06
C MET A 266 19.42 -10.51 0.88
N PHE A 267 19.69 -11.17 2.00
CA PHE A 267 20.79 -10.79 2.88
C PHE A 267 22.06 -11.59 2.59
N THR A 268 23.19 -10.90 2.47
CA THR A 268 24.47 -11.49 2.06
C THR A 268 25.58 -11.32 3.10
N ALA A 269 25.40 -10.42 4.06
CA ALA A 269 26.42 -10.11 5.07
C ALA A 269 25.88 -10.10 6.50
N ASN A 270 26.74 -10.47 7.45
CA ASN A 270 26.45 -10.36 8.88
C ASN A 270 26.37 -8.90 9.31
N GLY A 271 25.32 -8.55 10.06
CA GLY A 271 24.99 -7.19 10.49
C GLY A 271 24.36 -6.32 9.41
N GLU A 272 23.96 -6.90 8.27
CA GLU A 272 23.26 -6.17 7.21
C GLU A 272 21.86 -5.74 7.68
N THR A 273 21.49 -4.49 7.37
CA THR A 273 20.18 -3.92 7.66
C THR A 273 19.46 -3.60 6.36
N TYR A 274 18.21 -4.03 6.23
CA TYR A 274 17.31 -3.61 5.16
C TYR A 274 16.24 -2.68 5.71
N ASN A 275 16.15 -1.47 5.15
CA ASN A 275 15.14 -0.49 5.54
C ASN A 275 13.99 -0.48 4.55
N ILE A 276 12.79 -0.77 5.05
CA ILE A 276 11.54 -0.69 4.30
C ILE A 276 11.01 0.73 4.38
N GLN A 277 10.67 1.30 3.23
CA GLN A 277 9.94 2.55 3.13
C GLN A 277 8.52 2.21 2.68
N SER A 278 7.55 2.36 3.58
CA SER A 278 6.14 2.09 3.31
C SER A 278 5.32 3.37 3.40
N THR A 279 4.29 3.45 2.58
CA THR A 279 3.40 4.59 2.49
C THR A 279 1.97 4.11 2.60
N ASP A 280 1.26 4.58 3.62
CA ASP A 280 -0.16 4.33 3.76
C ASP A 280 -0.98 5.48 3.27
N VAL A 281 -2.08 5.14 2.58
CA VAL A 281 -3.07 6.11 2.15
C VAL A 281 -4.14 6.20 3.24
N PRO A 282 -4.46 7.42 3.73
CA PRO A 282 -5.52 7.58 4.72
C PRO A 282 -6.86 7.16 4.11
N LEU A 283 -7.64 6.43 4.89
CA LEU A 283 -9.01 6.11 4.55
C LEU A 283 -9.80 7.38 4.35
N ASN A 284 -10.62 7.37 3.32
CA ASN A 284 -11.45 8.48 2.92
C ASN A 284 -12.65 7.92 2.16
N ASP A 285 -13.58 8.80 1.82
CA ASP A 285 -14.72 8.43 1.02
C ASP A 285 -14.85 9.39 -0.19
N PRO A 286 -14.71 8.88 -1.44
CA PRO A 286 -14.94 9.69 -2.64
C PRO A 286 -16.44 9.96 -2.87
N LEU A 287 -17.33 9.42 -2.02
CA LEU A 287 -18.77 9.64 -2.12
C LEU A 287 -19.11 11.12 -2.03
N THR A 288 -20.01 11.49 -2.92
CA THR A 288 -20.55 12.83 -3.03
C THR A 288 -21.86 12.90 -2.25
N ILE A 289 -22.07 13.97 -1.48
CA ILE A 289 -23.38 14.25 -0.90
C ILE A 289 -24.31 14.61 -2.06
N THR A 290 -25.37 13.83 -2.24
CA THR A 290 -26.36 14.03 -3.30
C THR A 290 -27.64 14.54 -2.69
N LEU A 291 -28.05 15.75 -3.08
CA LEU A 291 -29.26 16.40 -2.60
C LEU A 291 -30.26 16.45 -3.72
N ASN A 292 -31.40 15.79 -3.55
CA ASN A 292 -32.49 15.74 -4.50
C ASN A 292 -33.59 16.68 -4.05
N LYS A 293 -34.04 17.53 -4.96
CA LYS A 293 -35.06 18.51 -4.63
C LYS A 293 -36.37 18.21 -5.37
N ILE A 294 -37.46 18.11 -4.61
CA ILE A 294 -38.83 18.06 -5.14
C ILE A 294 -39.70 19.22 -4.63
N SER A 295 -40.60 19.69 -5.47
CA SER A 295 -41.64 20.66 -5.09
C SER A 295 -42.81 19.93 -4.44
N ALA A 296 -43.40 20.50 -3.38
CA ALA A 296 -44.64 19.94 -2.79
C ALA A 296 -45.80 19.85 -3.80
N ASP A 297 -45.83 20.72 -4.82
CA ASP A 297 -46.83 20.70 -5.89
C ASP A 297 -46.42 19.83 -7.09
N GLY A 298 -45.20 19.28 -7.10
CA GLY A 298 -44.66 18.52 -8.24
C GLY A 298 -45.34 17.17 -8.51
N THR A 299 -46.22 16.73 -7.60
CA THR A 299 -47.10 15.57 -7.82
C THR A 299 -48.43 15.94 -8.48
N VAL A 300 -48.78 17.23 -8.48
CA VAL A 300 -50.03 17.78 -8.99
C VAL A 300 -49.82 18.44 -10.36
N VAL A 301 -48.68 19.11 -10.55
CA VAL A 301 -48.33 19.78 -11.81
C VAL A 301 -47.03 19.25 -12.40
N ALA A 302 -46.93 19.28 -13.72
CA ALA A 302 -45.77 18.75 -14.44
C ALA A 302 -44.59 19.75 -14.50
N ASN A 303 -44.86 21.05 -14.48
CA ASN A 303 -43.84 22.10 -14.54
C ASN A 303 -43.99 23.09 -13.35
N PRO A 304 -43.67 22.69 -12.10
CA PRO A 304 -43.71 23.60 -10.96
C PRO A 304 -42.62 24.70 -11.06
N ALA A 305 -42.68 25.70 -10.18
CA ALA A 305 -41.65 26.74 -10.09
C ALA A 305 -40.24 26.13 -9.91
N SER A 306 -39.22 26.76 -10.50
CA SER A 306 -37.85 26.22 -10.50
C SER A 306 -37.29 26.02 -9.09
N LEU A 307 -36.56 24.92 -8.89
CA LEU A 307 -35.90 24.57 -7.63
C LEU A 307 -34.39 24.88 -7.66
N GLU A 308 -33.90 25.63 -8.65
CA GLU A 308 -32.50 26.07 -8.70
C GLU A 308 -32.18 27.15 -7.68
N GLY A 309 -30.95 27.16 -7.19
CA GLY A 309 -30.48 28.19 -6.27
C GLY A 309 -30.89 28.00 -4.81
N ALA A 310 -31.42 26.81 -4.43
CA ALA A 310 -31.44 26.42 -3.02
C ALA A 310 -29.99 26.31 -2.55
N GLU A 311 -29.63 26.91 -1.41
CA GLU A 311 -28.28 26.83 -0.86
C GLU A 311 -28.24 25.94 0.38
N PHE A 312 -27.35 24.96 0.34
CA PHE A 312 -27.08 24.02 1.42
C PHE A 312 -25.75 24.33 2.08
N THR A 313 -25.78 24.47 3.40
CA THR A 313 -24.58 24.57 4.23
C THR A 313 -24.18 23.17 4.69
N ILE A 314 -22.98 22.76 4.29
CA ILE A 314 -22.35 21.49 4.66
C ILE A 314 -21.20 21.80 5.61
N LYS A 315 -21.19 21.16 6.77
CA LYS A 315 -20.12 21.31 7.76
C LYS A 315 -19.44 19.97 7.99
N TYR A 316 -18.13 19.97 7.96
CA TYR A 316 -17.29 18.82 8.31
C TYR A 316 -16.63 19.06 9.66
N TYR A 317 -16.60 18.01 10.48
CA TYR A 317 -16.00 17.99 11.80
C TYR A 317 -14.98 16.86 11.87
N ALA A 318 -13.73 17.21 12.19
CA ALA A 318 -12.68 16.26 12.48
C ALA A 318 -12.99 15.50 13.78
N GLY A 319 -13.40 14.23 13.64
CA GLY A 319 -13.84 13.38 14.75
C GLY A 319 -15.18 12.71 14.47
N GLN A 320 -15.56 11.80 15.36
CA GLN A 320 -16.81 11.05 15.29
C GLN A 320 -17.76 11.58 16.35
N TYR A 321 -18.88 12.14 15.94
CA TYR A 321 -19.84 12.82 16.80
C TYR A 321 -21.28 12.40 16.47
N THR A 322 -22.16 12.73 17.40
CA THR A 322 -23.61 12.71 17.29
C THR A 322 -24.14 14.13 17.48
N PHE A 323 -25.45 14.36 17.35
CA PHE A 323 -26.01 15.68 17.67
C PHE A 323 -25.83 16.12 19.14
N ASN A 324 -25.59 15.19 20.06
CA ASN A 324 -25.48 15.52 21.49
C ASN A 324 -24.10 16.07 21.88
N ASP A 325 -23.07 15.75 21.11
CA ASP A 325 -21.67 16.06 21.37
C ASP A 325 -20.98 16.74 20.18
N LEU A 326 -21.77 17.17 19.17
CA LEU A 326 -21.26 17.90 18.01
C LEU A 326 -20.62 19.23 18.45
N PRO A 327 -19.37 19.51 18.05
CA PRO A 327 -18.73 20.80 18.32
C PRO A 327 -19.49 21.97 17.68
N THR A 328 -19.45 23.15 18.31
CA THR A 328 -20.07 24.36 17.75
C THR A 328 -19.32 24.89 16.53
N ALA A 329 -17.98 24.80 16.53
CA ALA A 329 -17.13 25.19 15.42
C ALA A 329 -16.86 23.99 14.50
N ALA A 330 -17.17 24.14 13.21
CA ALA A 330 -16.83 23.17 12.18
C ALA A 330 -15.36 23.28 11.77
N THR A 331 -14.77 22.16 11.35
CA THR A 331 -13.40 22.12 10.81
C THR A 331 -13.36 22.70 9.40
N ARG A 332 -14.38 22.41 8.58
CA ARG A 332 -14.61 23.05 7.27
C ARG A 332 -16.08 23.29 7.05
N THR A 333 -16.41 24.35 6.31
CA THR A 333 -17.77 24.69 5.90
C THR A 333 -17.81 24.98 4.41
N TRP A 334 -18.82 24.43 3.74
CA TRP A 334 -19.09 24.68 2.33
C TRP A 334 -20.54 25.09 2.14
N VAL A 335 -20.77 26.00 1.22
CA VAL A 335 -22.12 26.32 0.74
C VAL A 335 -22.21 25.89 -0.72
N ILE A 336 -23.14 24.98 -1.02
CA ILE A 336 -23.41 24.52 -2.39
C ILE A 336 -24.84 24.87 -2.79
N GLN A 337 -25.10 25.02 -4.09
CA GLN A 337 -26.42 25.34 -4.62
C GLN A 337 -26.96 24.27 -5.57
N THR A 338 -28.29 24.11 -5.60
CA THR A 338 -28.97 23.23 -6.56
C THR A 338 -28.92 23.78 -7.97
N LYS A 339 -28.76 22.88 -8.95
CA LYS A 339 -28.86 23.18 -10.38
C LYS A 339 -29.74 22.14 -11.08
N LEU A 340 -30.36 22.54 -12.20
CA LEU A 340 -31.10 21.62 -13.05
C LEU A 340 -30.14 20.90 -14.00
N VAL A 341 -30.01 19.57 -13.85
CA VAL A 341 -29.15 18.75 -14.71
C VAL A 341 -29.91 17.48 -15.10
N GLY A 342 -30.09 17.26 -16.40
CA GLY A 342 -30.77 16.06 -16.91
C GLY A 342 -32.23 15.92 -16.46
N GLY A 343 -32.92 17.02 -16.15
CA GLY A 343 -34.32 17.02 -15.69
C GLY A 343 -34.49 16.77 -14.18
N ARG A 344 -33.40 16.65 -13.42
CA ARG A 344 -33.43 16.54 -11.95
C ARG A 344 -32.70 17.73 -11.33
N TYR A 345 -33.27 18.28 -10.26
CA TYR A 345 -32.60 19.28 -9.45
C TYR A 345 -31.72 18.58 -8.44
N PHE A 346 -30.41 18.79 -8.53
CA PHE A 346 -29.48 18.27 -7.54
C PHE A 346 -28.28 19.17 -7.29
N ALA A 347 -27.58 18.91 -6.19
CA ALA A 347 -26.31 19.52 -5.83
C ALA A 347 -25.30 18.43 -5.43
N LEU A 348 -24.02 18.69 -5.72
CA LEU A 348 -22.89 17.81 -5.40
C LEU A 348 -21.74 18.62 -4.78
N MET A 349 -20.87 17.94 -4.03
CA MET A 349 -19.58 18.46 -3.57
C MET A 349 -18.61 18.66 -4.76
N SER A 350 -18.78 19.73 -5.53
CA SER A 350 -17.85 20.13 -6.59
C SER A 350 -17.86 21.64 -6.82
N ASP A 351 -16.81 22.18 -7.44
CA ASP A 351 -16.69 23.61 -7.72
C ASP A 351 -17.82 24.12 -8.64
N THR A 352 -18.47 23.25 -9.41
CA THR A 352 -19.62 23.63 -10.24
C THR A 352 -20.82 24.06 -9.39
N TYR A 353 -21.01 23.48 -8.21
CA TYR A 353 -22.15 23.76 -7.33
C TYR A 353 -21.74 24.65 -6.15
N LYS A 354 -20.45 24.85 -5.91
CA LYS A 354 -19.94 25.65 -4.80
C LYS A 354 -20.30 27.13 -4.96
N VAL A 355 -20.94 27.69 -3.94
CA VAL A 355 -21.23 29.12 -3.79
C VAL A 355 -20.12 29.79 -2.98
N SER A 356 -19.77 29.20 -1.83
CA SER A 356 -18.73 29.73 -0.94
C SER A 356 -18.16 28.65 0.00
N GLY A 357 -17.19 29.02 0.84
CA GLY A 357 -16.60 28.15 1.86
C GLY A 357 -15.18 27.65 1.55
N ASP A 358 -14.70 26.77 2.41
CA ASP A 358 -13.31 26.27 2.41
C ASP A 358 -12.95 25.51 1.13
N PRO A 359 -11.66 25.35 0.78
CA PRO A 359 -11.24 24.40 -0.25
C PRO A 359 -11.80 23.00 0.03
N PHE A 360 -12.04 22.20 -1.00
CA PHE A 360 -12.37 20.79 -0.80
C PHE A 360 -11.14 20.02 -0.31
N TYR A 361 -11.39 18.92 0.41
CA TYR A 361 -10.40 17.87 0.53
C TYR A 361 -10.29 17.17 -0.83
N LEU A 362 -9.07 16.82 -1.23
CA LEU A 362 -8.80 16.24 -2.54
C LEU A 362 -8.05 14.93 -2.38
N ASP A 363 -8.50 13.91 -3.10
CA ASP A 363 -7.75 12.70 -3.34
C ASP A 363 -7.57 12.54 -4.85
N ALA A 364 -6.31 12.43 -5.30
CA ALA A 364 -5.96 12.47 -6.73
C ALA A 364 -6.62 13.62 -7.54
N GLY A 365 -6.90 14.76 -6.91
CA GLY A 365 -7.57 15.92 -7.53
C GLY A 365 -9.10 15.88 -7.53
N ILE A 366 -9.71 14.85 -6.96
CA ILE A 366 -11.17 14.67 -6.86
C ILE A 366 -11.63 15.09 -5.45
N PRO A 367 -12.67 15.93 -5.32
CA PRO A 367 -13.30 16.22 -4.04
C PRO A 367 -13.70 14.94 -3.31
N THR A 368 -13.12 14.72 -2.12
CA THR A 368 -13.21 13.46 -1.36
C THR A 368 -13.29 13.80 0.12
N LEU A 369 -14.15 13.13 0.88
CA LEU A 369 -14.36 13.43 2.30
C LEU A 369 -13.44 12.57 3.19
N PRO A 370 -12.77 13.14 4.22
CA PRO A 370 -12.03 12.37 5.20
C PRO A 370 -12.98 11.65 6.18
N LEU A 371 -12.44 10.70 6.95
CA LEU A 371 -13.12 10.13 8.11
C LEU A 371 -13.52 11.24 9.08
N GLY A 372 -14.78 11.27 9.49
CA GLY A 372 -15.28 12.26 10.42
C GLY A 372 -16.80 12.39 10.37
N THR A 373 -17.31 13.48 10.94
CA THR A 373 -18.73 13.78 11.01
C THR A 373 -19.09 14.88 10.03
N ILE A 374 -20.21 14.73 9.34
CA ILE A 374 -20.72 15.72 8.39
C ILE A 374 -22.15 16.09 8.79
N THR A 375 -22.45 17.38 8.74
CA THR A 375 -23.83 17.87 8.77
C THR A 375 -24.23 18.57 7.49
N VAL A 376 -25.50 18.44 7.13
CA VAL A 376 -26.10 19.05 5.94
C VAL A 376 -27.39 19.74 6.34
N GLU A 377 -27.48 21.03 6.03
CA GLU A 377 -28.65 21.86 6.29
C GLU A 377 -28.98 22.69 5.05
N GLU A 378 -30.25 22.72 4.66
CA GLU A 378 -30.71 23.73 3.73
C GLU A 378 -30.80 25.07 4.46
N THR A 379 -30.09 26.07 3.96
CA THR A 379 -29.97 27.40 4.60
C THR A 379 -30.65 28.52 3.82
N LYS A 380 -31.06 28.24 2.59
CA LYS A 380 -31.80 29.18 1.74
C LYS A 380 -32.61 28.40 0.70
N ALA A 381 -33.92 28.62 0.69
CA ALA A 381 -34.82 28.05 -0.31
C ALA A 381 -34.66 28.74 -1.68
N PRO A 382 -34.97 28.07 -2.80
CA PRO A 382 -35.15 28.69 -4.10
C PRO A 382 -36.22 29.79 -4.07
N THR A 383 -36.15 30.69 -5.04
CA THR A 383 -37.18 31.71 -5.25
C THR A 383 -38.56 31.07 -5.41
N GLY A 384 -39.54 31.51 -4.61
CA GLY A 384 -40.91 31.00 -4.62
C GLY A 384 -41.16 29.83 -3.66
N TYR A 385 -40.15 29.40 -2.91
CA TYR A 385 -40.24 28.32 -1.92
C TYR A 385 -39.93 28.79 -0.50
N THR A 386 -40.44 28.05 0.49
CA THR A 386 -40.23 28.30 1.92
C THR A 386 -39.14 27.40 2.47
N LEU A 387 -38.34 27.92 3.40
CA LEU A 387 -37.38 27.12 4.17
C LEU A 387 -38.07 26.18 5.20
N ASP A 388 -39.37 26.36 5.40
CA ASP A 388 -40.22 25.51 6.23
C ASP A 388 -40.55 24.20 5.50
N ASN A 389 -40.70 23.09 6.25
CA ASN A 389 -40.84 21.69 5.80
C ASN A 389 -39.53 20.96 5.49
N LYS A 390 -38.53 21.03 6.39
CA LYS A 390 -37.26 20.29 6.33
C LYS A 390 -37.41 18.76 6.45
N VAL A 391 -38.16 18.12 5.57
CA VAL A 391 -38.19 16.66 5.47
C VAL A 391 -37.05 16.25 4.56
N ILE A 392 -35.94 15.86 5.17
CA ILE A 392 -34.86 15.15 4.50
C ILE A 392 -35.21 13.65 4.60
N ASP A 393 -35.74 13.05 3.53
CA ASP A 393 -35.85 11.59 3.50
C ASP A 393 -34.51 11.03 2.98
N ALA A 394 -33.76 10.34 3.85
CA ALA A 394 -32.74 9.41 3.38
C ALA A 394 -33.34 8.01 3.52
N THR A 395 -33.69 7.42 2.39
CA THR A 395 -34.20 6.05 2.27
C THR A 395 -33.16 4.98 2.65
N ASN A 396 -32.03 5.39 3.25
CA ASN A 396 -30.93 4.53 3.63
C ASN A 396 -31.16 3.92 5.01
N SER A 397 -30.74 2.66 5.17
CA SER A 397 -30.69 1.97 6.46
C SER A 397 -29.22 1.87 6.91
N PRO A 398 -28.87 2.31 8.13
CA PRO A 398 -29.76 2.88 9.13
C PRO A 398 -30.28 4.26 8.74
N ALA A 399 -31.50 4.57 9.20
CA ALA A 399 -32.16 5.85 8.96
C ALA A 399 -31.21 7.02 9.29
N PRO A 400 -31.18 8.08 8.47
CA PRO A 400 -30.33 9.22 8.69
C PRO A 400 -30.61 9.83 10.07
N ASN A 401 -29.57 10.21 10.79
CA ASN A 401 -29.74 10.99 12.01
C ASN A 401 -30.15 12.39 11.58
N ILE A 402 -31.44 12.72 11.68
CA ILE A 402 -31.97 14.04 11.36
C ILE A 402 -32.54 14.67 12.62
N LYS A 403 -32.17 15.92 12.87
CA LYS A 403 -32.70 16.71 13.97
C LYS A 403 -32.86 18.16 13.52
N ASP A 404 -34.06 18.71 13.73
CA ASP A 404 -34.40 20.10 13.37
C ASP A 404 -34.08 20.43 11.88
N GLY A 405 -34.22 19.40 11.04
CA GLY A 405 -33.96 19.42 9.60
C GLY A 405 -32.50 19.58 9.20
N VAL A 406 -31.58 19.28 10.11
CA VAL A 406 -30.17 19.05 9.82
C VAL A 406 -29.96 17.54 9.75
N ALA A 407 -29.35 17.05 8.67
CA ALA A 407 -28.91 15.67 8.57
C ALA A 407 -27.48 15.54 9.10
N LEU A 408 -27.18 14.44 9.79
CA LEU A 408 -25.85 14.10 10.29
C LEU A 408 -25.49 12.67 9.88
N PHE A 409 -24.29 12.51 9.32
CA PHE A 409 -23.73 11.21 8.99
C PHE A 409 -22.23 11.16 9.32
N ASN A 410 -21.71 9.95 9.47
CA ASN A 410 -20.32 9.69 9.85
C ASN A 410 -19.63 8.87 8.77
N ILE A 411 -18.35 9.16 8.52
CA ILE A 411 -17.46 8.32 7.73
C ILE A 411 -16.48 7.69 8.72
N VAL A 412 -16.55 6.38 8.90
CA VAL A 412 -15.80 5.63 9.91
C VAL A 412 -14.79 4.67 9.28
N ASP A 413 -13.77 4.30 10.06
CA ASP A 413 -12.91 3.16 9.79
C ASP A 413 -13.59 1.87 10.31
N GLU A 414 -13.91 0.94 9.41
CA GLU A 414 -14.45 -0.38 9.71
C GLU A 414 -13.52 -1.46 9.15
N ASN A 415 -12.53 -1.86 9.95
CA ASN A 415 -11.50 -2.85 9.60
C ASN A 415 -10.61 -2.42 8.41
N SER A 416 -10.03 -1.22 8.48
CA SER A 416 -9.18 -0.64 7.42
C SER A 416 -9.94 -0.38 6.11
N LEU A 417 -11.25 -0.14 6.20
CA LEU A 417 -12.13 0.27 5.10
C LEU A 417 -12.98 1.45 5.56
N ALA A 418 -13.13 2.47 4.70
CA ALA A 418 -14.02 3.58 4.97
C ALA A 418 -15.48 3.16 4.79
N ARG A 419 -16.36 3.61 5.69
CA ARG A 419 -17.80 3.33 5.61
C ARG A 419 -18.64 4.54 6.03
N VAL A 420 -19.65 4.86 5.23
CA VAL A 420 -20.68 5.86 5.58
C VAL A 420 -21.75 5.24 6.48
N ILE A 421 -22.02 5.89 7.61
CA ILE A 421 -23.12 5.57 8.53
C ILE A 421 -24.12 6.73 8.50
N GLY A 422 -25.37 6.44 8.14
CA GLY A 422 -26.47 7.41 8.04
C GLY A 422 -26.83 7.84 6.60
N GLY A 423 -26.07 7.37 5.61
CA GLY A 423 -26.31 7.67 4.19
C GLY A 423 -25.82 9.06 3.74
N ASN A 424 -25.72 9.25 2.44
CA ASN A 424 -25.21 10.48 1.80
C ASN A 424 -26.09 10.96 0.63
N GLU A 425 -27.26 10.33 0.43
CA GLU A 425 -28.29 10.77 -0.53
C GLU A 425 -29.54 11.18 0.24
N TYR A 426 -30.06 12.35 -0.09
CA TYR A 426 -31.12 13.01 0.66
C TYR A 426 -32.14 13.60 -0.29
N THR A 427 -33.44 13.45 0.01
CA THR A 427 -34.51 14.14 -0.72
C THR A 427 -35.14 15.20 0.15
N VAL A 428 -35.16 16.43 -0.34
CA VAL A 428 -35.80 17.59 0.29
C VAL A 428 -37.08 17.91 -0.45
N VAL A 429 -38.18 18.04 0.29
CA VAL A 429 -39.46 18.52 -0.21
C VAL A 429 -39.61 19.96 0.22
N GLU A 430 -39.77 20.91 -0.71
CA GLU A 430 -40.00 22.28 -0.29
C GLU A 430 -41.43 22.76 -0.41
N GLY A 431 -41.82 23.48 0.64
CA GLY A 431 -43.06 24.23 0.69
C GLY A 431 -43.04 25.36 -0.33
N VAL A 432 -44.20 25.61 -0.93
CA VAL A 432 -44.39 26.68 -1.90
C VAL A 432 -44.81 27.93 -1.14
N VAL A 433 -44.16 29.07 -1.39
CA VAL A 433 -44.61 30.37 -0.86
C VAL A 433 -45.97 30.65 -1.49
N ARG A 434 -46.96 30.96 -0.66
CA ARG A 434 -48.34 31.18 -1.09
C ARG A 434 -48.89 32.48 -0.53
N GLY A 435 -49.90 33.01 -1.20
CA GLY A 435 -50.61 34.23 -0.83
C GLY A 435 -52.10 34.15 -1.15
N GLY A 436 -52.87 35.01 -0.48
CA GLY A 436 -54.29 35.23 -0.77
C GLY A 436 -54.53 36.40 -1.73
N LEU A 437 -55.74 36.44 -2.27
CA LEU A 437 -56.25 37.54 -3.08
C LEU A 437 -57.51 38.13 -2.39
N GLU A 438 -57.58 39.45 -2.34
CA GLU A 438 -58.73 40.20 -1.82
C GLU A 438 -59.18 41.22 -2.86
N ILE A 439 -60.49 41.27 -3.11
CA ILE A 439 -61.12 42.14 -4.09
C ILE A 439 -62.19 42.98 -3.39
N GLN A 440 -62.11 44.29 -3.60
CA GLN A 440 -63.19 45.22 -3.28
C GLN A 440 -63.55 46.01 -4.55
N LYS A 441 -64.67 45.68 -5.17
CA LYS A 441 -65.16 46.40 -6.35
C LYS A 441 -65.79 47.72 -5.94
N LYS A 442 -65.36 48.79 -6.60
CA LYS A 442 -65.83 50.15 -6.35
C LYS A 442 -66.20 50.85 -7.63
N ASP A 443 -67.14 51.77 -7.50
CA ASP A 443 -67.50 52.71 -8.53
C ASP A 443 -66.40 53.78 -8.62
N ALA A 444 -65.94 54.08 -9.83
CA ALA A 444 -64.79 54.97 -10.04
C ALA A 444 -65.10 56.43 -9.71
N ASP A 445 -66.36 56.86 -9.85
CA ASP A 445 -66.77 58.26 -9.67
C ASP A 445 -67.15 58.55 -8.22
N THR A 446 -67.83 57.59 -7.57
CA THR A 446 -68.39 57.78 -6.22
C THR A 446 -67.56 57.12 -5.12
N GLY A 447 -66.69 56.18 -5.46
CA GLY A 447 -65.94 55.36 -4.49
C GLY A 447 -66.82 54.40 -3.67
N ALA A 448 -68.11 54.32 -3.97
CA ALA A 448 -69.03 53.40 -3.33
C ALA A 448 -68.76 51.96 -3.76
N ASN A 449 -69.07 51.02 -2.88
CA ASN A 449 -68.98 49.60 -3.19
C ASN A 449 -70.01 49.22 -4.28
N VAL A 450 -69.57 48.47 -5.29
CA VAL A 450 -70.41 48.01 -6.41
C VAL A 450 -70.57 46.50 -6.31
N GLY A 451 -71.80 46.01 -6.46
CA GLY A 451 -72.21 44.64 -6.14
C GLY A 451 -71.57 43.52 -6.96
N THR A 452 -72.35 42.50 -7.30
CA THR A 452 -71.85 41.26 -7.88
C THR A 452 -71.15 41.48 -9.24
N ALA A 453 -69.89 41.07 -9.31
CA ALA A 453 -69.05 41.05 -10.50
C ALA A 453 -68.26 39.73 -10.54
N THR A 454 -67.93 39.28 -11.74
CA THR A 454 -67.21 38.03 -11.99
C THR A 454 -65.80 38.30 -12.48
N PHE A 455 -64.83 37.56 -11.93
CA PHE A 455 -63.43 37.66 -12.33
C PHE A 455 -62.83 36.29 -12.62
N GLN A 456 -61.84 36.28 -13.51
CA GLN A 456 -60.96 35.16 -13.79
C GLN A 456 -59.52 35.52 -13.47
N ILE A 457 -58.73 34.51 -13.09
CA ILE A 457 -57.30 34.64 -12.85
C ILE A 457 -56.55 34.02 -14.02
N VAL A 458 -55.63 34.75 -14.63
CA VAL A 458 -54.72 34.25 -15.66
C VAL A 458 -53.33 34.07 -15.05
N ASN A 459 -52.77 32.86 -15.16
CA ASN A 459 -51.41 32.57 -14.74
C ASN A 459 -50.41 33.24 -15.70
N LYS A 460 -49.65 34.24 -15.24
CA LYS A 460 -48.62 34.92 -16.03
C LYS A 460 -47.21 34.40 -15.76
N ASN A 461 -47.07 33.40 -14.90
CA ASN A 461 -45.81 32.73 -14.64
C ASN A 461 -45.35 31.89 -15.84
N ASN A 462 -44.06 31.55 -15.87
CA ASN A 462 -43.47 30.58 -16.78
C ASN A 462 -43.54 29.13 -16.25
N TYR A 463 -44.30 28.90 -15.19
CA TYR A 463 -44.53 27.60 -14.56
C TYR A 463 -46.02 27.40 -14.25
N ASP A 464 -46.39 26.14 -14.03
CA ASP A 464 -47.72 25.71 -13.67
C ASP A 464 -48.01 26.01 -12.20
N VAL A 465 -49.25 26.37 -11.88
CA VAL A 465 -49.65 26.77 -10.53
C VAL A 465 -50.80 25.92 -10.01
N VAL A 466 -50.83 25.73 -8.69
CA VAL A 466 -51.86 24.98 -7.97
C VAL A 466 -52.56 25.89 -6.97
N ALA A 467 -53.83 26.19 -7.20
CA ALA A 467 -54.68 26.88 -6.25
C ALA A 467 -55.18 25.90 -5.18
N ARG A 468 -55.16 26.31 -3.91
CA ARG A 468 -55.57 25.47 -2.77
C ARG A 468 -56.58 26.18 -1.86
N ASP A 469 -57.46 25.41 -1.23
CA ASP A 469 -58.40 25.93 -0.22
C ASP A 469 -57.78 26.05 1.18
N GLU A 470 -58.59 26.40 2.18
CA GLU A 470 -58.19 26.55 3.59
C GLU A 470 -57.66 25.25 4.22
N ASN A 471 -58.05 24.10 3.70
CA ASN A 471 -57.59 22.79 4.16
C ASN A 471 -56.31 22.34 3.43
N GLY A 472 -55.88 23.09 2.41
CA GLY A 472 -54.77 22.75 1.55
C GLY A 472 -55.16 21.82 0.38
N ASP A 473 -56.44 21.56 0.16
CA ASP A 473 -56.91 20.72 -0.93
C ASP A 473 -56.81 21.46 -2.27
N VAL A 474 -56.48 20.73 -3.34
CA VAL A 474 -56.36 21.30 -4.69
C VAL A 474 -57.73 21.71 -5.20
N VAL A 475 -57.93 23.01 -5.46
CA VAL A 475 -59.18 23.52 -6.04
C VAL A 475 -59.09 23.75 -7.55
N ALA A 476 -57.91 24.10 -8.06
CA ALA A 476 -57.67 24.30 -9.49
C ALA A 476 -56.17 24.27 -9.82
N THR A 477 -55.87 24.00 -11.09
CA THR A 477 -54.51 24.10 -11.64
C THR A 477 -54.52 24.92 -12.92
N ALA A 478 -53.48 25.71 -13.18
CA ALA A 478 -53.30 26.42 -14.44
C ALA A 478 -51.88 26.22 -14.96
N ALA A 479 -51.76 25.80 -16.21
CA ALA A 479 -50.47 25.79 -16.89
C ALA A 479 -49.94 27.21 -17.11
N ALA A 480 -48.65 27.36 -17.35
CA ALA A 480 -48.04 28.64 -17.71
C ALA A 480 -48.85 29.36 -18.82
N GLY A 481 -49.25 30.62 -18.57
CA GLY A 481 -50.01 31.44 -19.52
C GLY A 481 -51.51 31.15 -19.60
N GLN A 482 -52.04 30.15 -18.89
CA GLN A 482 -53.45 29.75 -18.99
C GLN A 482 -54.33 30.37 -17.89
N THR A 483 -55.63 30.47 -18.17
CA THR A 483 -56.64 30.86 -17.18
C THR A 483 -56.86 29.75 -16.16
N LEU A 484 -56.88 30.11 -14.89
CA LEU A 484 -57.25 29.22 -13.79
C LEU A 484 -58.74 28.89 -13.89
N PRO A 485 -59.14 27.60 -13.90
CA PRO A 485 -60.55 27.18 -13.94
C PRO A 485 -61.22 27.39 -12.57
N TYR A 486 -61.21 28.64 -12.10
CA TYR A 486 -61.77 29.09 -10.83
C TYR A 486 -62.38 30.48 -11.04
N THR A 487 -63.71 30.57 -10.94
CA THR A 487 -64.44 31.83 -11.10
C THR A 487 -64.60 32.51 -9.75
N ILE A 488 -64.15 33.76 -9.67
CA ILE A 488 -64.38 34.61 -8.50
C ILE A 488 -65.67 35.38 -8.71
N THR A 489 -66.54 35.42 -7.70
CA THR A 489 -67.77 36.21 -7.72
C THR A 489 -67.83 37.04 -6.44
N THR A 490 -67.89 38.37 -6.57
CA THR A 490 -68.06 39.25 -5.41
C THR A 490 -69.46 39.16 -4.82
N ASP A 491 -69.56 39.38 -3.51
CA ASP A 491 -70.85 39.44 -2.82
C ASP A 491 -71.66 40.69 -3.20
N ALA A 492 -72.83 40.86 -2.57
CA ALA A 492 -73.70 42.02 -2.82
C ALA A 492 -73.04 43.37 -2.45
N ASN A 493 -71.99 43.36 -1.64
CA ASN A 493 -71.20 44.52 -1.25
C ASN A 493 -69.91 44.66 -2.09
N GLY A 494 -69.76 43.89 -3.17
CA GLY A 494 -68.59 43.96 -4.03
C GLY A 494 -67.31 43.35 -3.45
N TYR A 495 -67.43 42.55 -2.39
CA TYR A 495 -66.29 41.99 -1.67
C TYR A 495 -66.07 40.51 -2.00
N TRP A 496 -64.81 40.11 -2.11
CA TRP A 496 -64.41 38.71 -2.12
C TRP A 496 -62.99 38.57 -1.55
N LYS A 497 -62.74 37.49 -0.81
CA LYS A 497 -61.41 37.17 -0.29
C LYS A 497 -61.17 35.66 -0.33
N SER A 498 -59.98 35.25 -0.75
CA SER A 498 -59.50 33.88 -0.60
C SER A 498 -58.86 33.63 0.76
N ASN A 499 -58.52 32.37 1.04
CA ASN A 499 -57.58 32.06 2.12
C ASN A 499 -56.19 32.63 1.82
N ASP A 500 -55.35 32.76 2.86
CA ASP A 500 -54.03 33.38 2.76
C ASP A 500 -52.97 32.49 2.06
N ALA A 501 -53.31 31.23 1.73
CA ALA A 501 -52.45 30.27 1.03
C ALA A 501 -52.98 29.85 -0.36
N PHE A 502 -53.89 30.66 -0.93
CA PHE A 502 -54.67 30.30 -2.11
C PHE A 502 -53.81 30.04 -3.34
N LEU A 503 -52.94 30.97 -3.72
CA LEU A 503 -52.08 30.85 -4.91
C LEU A 503 -50.59 30.87 -4.55
N PRO A 504 -49.73 30.14 -5.29
CA PRO A 504 -48.29 30.31 -5.22
C PRO A 504 -47.86 31.76 -5.48
N ALA A 505 -46.77 32.20 -4.86
CA ALA A 505 -46.16 33.48 -5.18
C ALA A 505 -45.78 33.52 -6.67
N GLY A 506 -46.12 34.61 -7.35
CA GLY A 506 -45.89 34.75 -8.79
C GLY A 506 -46.70 35.87 -9.40
N ASP A 507 -46.67 35.94 -10.73
CA ASP A 507 -47.36 36.94 -11.52
C ASP A 507 -48.71 36.43 -12.00
N TYR A 508 -49.76 37.20 -11.73
CA TYR A 508 -51.14 36.88 -12.11
C TYR A 508 -51.82 38.12 -12.70
N GLU A 509 -52.74 37.89 -13.63
CA GLU A 509 -53.63 38.92 -14.15
C GLU A 509 -55.06 38.60 -13.75
N LEU A 510 -55.77 39.58 -13.19
CA LEU A 510 -57.18 39.49 -12.85
C LEU A 510 -58.01 40.13 -13.97
N VAL A 511 -58.94 39.38 -14.55
CA VAL A 511 -59.79 39.82 -15.67
C VAL A 511 -61.26 39.80 -15.24
N GLU A 512 -61.94 40.94 -15.29
CA GLU A 512 -63.40 41.02 -15.11
C GLU A 512 -64.09 40.43 -16.36
N VAL A 513 -65.02 39.49 -16.17
CA VAL A 513 -65.67 38.70 -17.26
C VAL A 513 -67.18 38.75 -17.23
#